data_AF-A0A6C0FHN0-F1
#
_entry.id   AF-A0A6C0FHN0-F1
#
_cell.length_a   1.000
_cell.length_b   1.000
_cell.length_c   1.000
_cell.angle_alpha   90.00
_cell.angle_beta   90.00
_cell.angle_gamma   90.00
#
_symmetry.space_group_name_H-M   'P 1'
#
loop_
_entity.id
_entity.type
_entity.pdbx_description
1 polymer ?
#
loop_
_entity_poly.entity_id
_entity_poly.type
_entity_poly.pdbx_seq_one_letter_code
_entity_poly.pdbx_strand_id
1 'polypeptide(L)'
;MTTVPVSLHALLTTPFTPAPPVRWRRAHWQQWADRMGPDFRLPDVDHEVDRQDAAALVHEELERGRTVPAFVAAMVWAYGPANDGPYRTATVLGGRRRPTAVQPEVVAALEDAVGTARDVTAPTASVRAATAPTAGAASAATGSAVRSTPAGHGGVAGDAARSAHRRIVEHRLHGLAPAGLTAWLHFASARRDPYAPHAVPVLDDDVRGWLARDADLPLRDGHPDDYGRYVDRLVTWGRPFGRTPVQVESSVRTLVAAAGTGSDS
;
A
#
# COMPACT_ATOMS: atom_id res chain seq x y z
N MET A 1 -2.40 -8.09 -23.80
CA MET A 1 -1.24 -7.23 -24.16
C MET A 1 -1.01 -6.27 -23.00
N THR A 2 0.24 -6.11 -22.60
CA THR A 2 0.66 -5.54 -21.30
C THR A 2 1.33 -4.18 -21.48
N THR A 3 0.95 -3.46 -22.54
CA THR A 3 1.59 -2.22 -22.95
C THR A 3 1.33 -1.13 -21.91
N VAL A 4 2.37 -0.37 -21.58
CA VAL A 4 2.27 0.81 -20.71
C VAL A 4 1.53 1.90 -21.49
N PRO A 5 0.45 2.51 -20.96
CA PRO A 5 -0.18 3.67 -21.59
C PRO A 5 0.83 4.78 -21.86
N VAL A 6 0.71 5.47 -23.01
CA VAL A 6 1.73 6.45 -23.47
C VAL A 6 1.94 7.58 -22.45
N SER A 7 0.85 8.09 -21.87
CA SER A 7 0.89 9.13 -20.83
C SER A 7 1.66 8.68 -19.59
N LEU A 8 1.45 7.43 -19.15
CA LEU A 8 2.19 6.84 -18.05
C LEU A 8 3.66 6.60 -18.42
N HIS A 9 3.94 6.10 -19.63
CA HIS A 9 5.29 5.89 -20.12
C HIS A 9 6.15 7.16 -20.00
N ALA A 10 5.61 8.32 -20.42
CA ALA A 10 6.30 9.60 -20.32
C ALA A 10 6.73 9.90 -18.87
N LEU A 11 5.84 9.74 -17.89
CA LEU A 11 6.16 9.97 -16.47
C LEU A 11 7.18 8.97 -15.92
N LEU A 12 7.13 7.70 -16.35
CA LEU A 12 8.06 6.68 -15.87
C LEU A 12 9.51 6.91 -16.36
N THR A 13 9.68 7.61 -17.49
CA THR A 13 11.00 7.98 -18.04
C THR A 13 11.65 9.20 -17.38
N THR A 14 10.88 10.04 -16.69
CA THR A 14 11.41 11.18 -15.94
C THR A 14 11.78 10.77 -14.51
N PRO A 15 12.67 11.51 -13.80
CA PRO A 15 12.92 11.30 -12.38
C PRO A 15 11.63 11.24 -11.57
N PHE A 16 11.57 10.34 -10.58
CA PHE A 16 10.37 10.19 -9.76
C PHE A 16 10.25 11.35 -8.77
N THR A 17 9.07 11.95 -8.73
CA THR A 17 8.70 12.97 -7.76
C THR A 17 7.64 12.39 -6.82
N PRO A 18 7.86 12.41 -5.49
CA PRO A 18 6.86 12.03 -4.51
C PRO A 18 5.54 12.80 -4.66
N ALA A 19 4.44 12.16 -4.29
CA ALA A 19 3.14 12.84 -4.22
C ALA A 19 3.19 14.00 -3.21
N PRO A 20 2.47 15.12 -3.47
CA PRO A 20 2.42 16.22 -2.52
C PRO A 20 1.77 15.80 -1.18
N PRO A 21 2.08 16.51 -0.08
CA PRO A 21 1.47 16.24 1.21
C PRO A 21 -0.05 16.43 1.17
N VAL A 22 -0.76 15.67 2.00
CA VAL A 22 -2.19 15.85 2.19
C VAL A 22 -2.46 16.80 3.36
N ARG A 23 -3.38 17.74 3.17
CA ARG A 23 -3.87 18.60 4.23
C ARG A 23 -4.93 17.90 5.05
N TRP A 24 -4.91 18.12 6.36
CA TRP A 24 -5.92 17.59 7.27
C TRP A 24 -6.24 18.57 8.40
N ARG A 25 -7.40 18.40 9.03
CA ARG A 25 -7.89 19.29 10.09
C ARG A 25 -7.76 18.62 11.46
N ARG A 26 -6.61 18.78 12.11
CA ARG A 26 -6.34 18.20 13.44
C ARG A 26 -7.48 18.41 14.45
N ALA A 27 -8.06 19.62 14.49
CA ALA A 27 -9.17 19.95 15.40
C ALA A 27 -10.44 19.10 15.18
N HIS A 28 -10.74 18.68 13.94
CA HIS A 28 -11.88 17.77 13.66
C HIS A 28 -11.58 16.34 14.13
N TRP A 29 -10.34 15.89 13.96
CA TRP A 29 -9.89 14.60 14.44
C TRP A 29 -9.84 14.53 15.97
N GLN A 30 -9.48 15.64 16.63
CA GLN A 30 -9.38 15.72 18.09
C GLN A 30 -10.71 15.42 18.78
N GLN A 31 -11.83 15.91 18.22
CA GLN A 31 -13.17 15.61 18.74
C GLN A 31 -13.46 14.09 18.80
N TRP A 32 -12.90 13.32 17.87
CA TRP A 32 -13.03 11.87 17.86
C TRP A 32 -12.03 11.18 18.79
N ALA A 33 -10.82 11.72 18.93
CA ALA A 33 -9.87 11.27 19.94
C ALA A 33 -10.46 11.39 21.35
N ASP A 34 -11.02 12.56 21.68
CA ASP A 34 -11.67 12.83 22.97
C ASP A 34 -12.85 11.87 23.23
N ARG A 35 -13.58 11.49 22.16
CA ARG A 35 -14.72 10.59 22.23
C ARG A 35 -14.35 9.12 22.36
N MET A 36 -13.31 8.68 21.64
CA MET A 36 -12.92 7.26 21.54
C MET A 36 -12.00 6.82 22.67
N GLY A 37 -11.35 7.77 23.35
CA GLY A 37 -10.45 7.51 24.46
C GLY A 37 -8.97 7.46 24.07
N PRO A 38 -8.08 7.13 25.02
CA PRO A 38 -6.64 7.34 24.90
C PRO A 38 -5.96 6.54 23.77
N ASP A 39 -6.57 5.43 23.31
CA ASP A 39 -6.01 4.62 22.23
C ASP A 39 -6.15 5.28 20.85
N PHE A 40 -7.16 6.13 20.65
CA PHE A 40 -7.34 6.92 19.42
C PHE A 40 -6.41 8.14 19.46
N ARG A 41 -5.11 7.90 19.32
CA ARG A 41 -4.10 8.95 19.37
C ARG A 41 -3.84 9.52 17.98
N LEU A 42 -3.86 10.85 17.87
CA LEU A 42 -3.49 11.55 16.64
C LEU A 42 -1.97 11.61 16.46
N PRO A 43 -1.47 11.55 15.21
CA PRO A 43 -0.05 11.74 14.92
C PRO A 43 0.41 13.14 15.33
N ASP A 44 1.67 13.32 15.72
CA ASP A 44 2.22 14.62 16.14
C ASP A 44 2.66 15.46 14.94
N VAL A 45 1.70 15.79 14.08
CA VAL A 45 1.86 16.67 12.91
C VAL A 45 0.69 17.64 12.87
N ASP A 46 0.93 18.90 12.51
CA ASP A 46 -0.08 19.94 12.77
C ASP A 46 -1.11 20.11 11.64
N HIS A 47 -0.70 19.99 10.36
CA HIS A 47 -1.57 20.41 9.25
C HIS A 47 -1.42 19.62 7.95
N GLU A 48 -0.24 19.08 7.69
CA GLU A 48 0.08 18.34 6.48
C GLU A 48 0.81 17.07 6.86
N VAL A 49 0.56 16.00 6.11
CA VAL A 49 1.30 14.75 6.23
C VAL A 49 1.63 14.26 4.82
N ASP A 50 2.91 14.08 4.54
CA ASP A 50 3.30 13.42 3.30
C ASP A 50 3.31 11.90 3.46
N ARG A 51 3.59 11.20 2.36
CA ARG A 51 3.60 9.73 2.35
C ARG A 51 4.75 9.15 3.17
N GLN A 52 5.87 9.87 3.25
CA GLN A 52 7.05 9.48 4.02
C GLN A 52 6.78 9.62 5.52
N ASP A 53 6.22 10.76 5.94
CA ASP A 53 5.83 11.03 7.32
C ASP A 53 4.84 9.98 7.82
N ALA A 54 3.80 9.69 7.02
CA ALA A 54 2.81 8.66 7.35
C ALA A 54 3.44 7.27 7.51
N ALA A 55 4.36 6.88 6.60
CA ALA A 55 5.05 5.60 6.69
C ALA A 55 5.97 5.51 7.93
N ALA A 56 6.65 6.59 8.27
CA ALA A 56 7.48 6.67 9.47
C ALA A 56 6.63 6.53 10.74
N LEU A 57 5.55 7.32 10.85
CA LEU A 57 4.62 7.30 11.99
C LEU A 57 3.96 5.93 12.18
N VAL A 58 3.43 5.34 11.10
CA VAL A 58 2.79 4.01 11.15
C VAL A 58 3.79 2.96 11.60
N HIS A 59 4.98 2.93 11.00
CA HIS A 59 6.00 1.97 11.39
C HIS A 59 6.39 2.12 12.86
N GLU A 60 6.64 3.34 13.30
CA GLU A 60 6.99 3.66 14.68
C GLU A 60 5.96 3.24 15.73
N GLU A 61 4.67 3.39 15.44
CA GLU A 61 3.58 2.95 16.31
C GLU A 61 3.47 1.42 16.33
N LEU A 62 3.63 0.76 15.17
CA LEU A 62 3.64 -0.70 15.08
C LEU A 62 4.83 -1.33 15.82
N GLU A 63 6.03 -0.74 15.76
CA GLU A 63 7.20 -1.22 16.53
C GLU A 63 6.99 -1.10 18.05
N ARG A 64 6.10 -0.21 18.48
CA ARG A 64 5.72 -0.05 19.89
C ARG A 64 4.49 -0.91 20.28
N GLY A 65 4.01 -1.77 19.37
CA GLY A 65 2.83 -2.62 19.58
C GLY A 65 1.52 -1.84 19.63
N ARG A 66 1.46 -0.64 19.04
CA ARG A 66 0.28 0.23 19.08
C ARG A 66 -0.40 0.30 17.71
N THR A 67 -1.29 -0.66 17.46
CA THR A 67 -2.02 -0.77 16.19
C THR A 67 -3.01 0.37 15.97
N VAL A 68 -3.69 0.84 17.02
CA VAL A 68 -4.72 1.89 16.87
C VAL A 68 -4.12 3.23 16.41
N PRO A 69 -3.08 3.79 17.06
CA PRO A 69 -2.44 5.01 16.58
C PRO A 69 -1.80 4.83 15.19
N ALA A 70 -1.24 3.66 14.89
CA ALA A 70 -0.72 3.35 13.56
C ALA A 70 -1.84 3.43 12.50
N PHE A 71 -2.98 2.80 12.76
CA PHE A 71 -4.12 2.84 11.86
C PHE A 71 -4.66 4.26 11.70
N VAL A 72 -4.75 5.04 12.78
CA VAL A 72 -5.15 6.45 12.74
C VAL A 72 -4.19 7.27 11.86
N ALA A 73 -2.87 7.12 12.00
CA ALA A 73 -1.90 7.81 11.16
C ALA A 73 -2.05 7.47 9.67
N ALA A 74 -2.26 6.19 9.34
CA ALA A 74 -2.54 5.77 7.97
C ALA A 74 -3.82 6.41 7.40
N MET A 75 -4.89 6.49 8.22
CA MET A 75 -6.15 7.09 7.80
C MET A 75 -6.11 8.63 7.75
N VAL A 76 -5.26 9.29 8.53
CA VAL A 76 -5.02 10.72 8.40
C VAL A 76 -4.42 11.03 7.02
N TRP A 77 -3.50 10.19 6.52
CA TRP A 77 -3.02 10.33 5.15
C TRP A 77 -4.10 10.00 4.10
N ALA A 78 -4.86 8.91 4.29
CA ALA A 78 -5.83 8.45 3.30
C ALA A 78 -7.10 9.32 3.21
N TYR A 79 -7.55 9.87 4.35
CA TYR A 79 -8.82 10.60 4.47
C TYR A 79 -8.66 12.02 5.03
N GLY A 80 -7.43 12.51 5.20
CA GLY A 80 -7.16 13.85 5.73
C GLY A 80 -7.95 14.98 5.07
N PRO A 81 -8.04 15.00 3.72
CA PRO A 81 -8.83 16.01 3.00
C PRO A 81 -10.35 15.85 3.17
N ALA A 82 -10.83 14.65 3.52
CA ALA A 82 -12.25 14.36 3.65
C ALA A 82 -12.80 14.81 5.00
N ASN A 83 -13.88 15.59 4.98
CA ASN A 83 -14.51 16.10 6.22
C ASN A 83 -15.02 14.98 7.15
N ASP A 84 -15.33 13.80 6.61
CA ASP A 84 -15.83 12.64 7.35
C ASP A 84 -14.72 11.61 7.69
N GLY A 85 -13.45 11.88 7.36
CA GLY A 85 -12.31 11.00 7.65
C GLY A 85 -12.18 10.55 9.12
N PRO A 86 -12.31 11.46 10.11
CA PRO A 86 -12.33 11.08 11.53
C PRO A 86 -13.46 10.11 11.87
N TYR A 87 -14.67 10.40 11.37
CA TYR A 87 -15.86 9.59 11.60
C TYR A 87 -15.72 8.19 10.98
N ARG A 88 -15.21 8.10 9.75
CA ARG A 88 -14.94 6.82 9.09
C ARG A 88 -13.93 5.99 9.86
N THR A 89 -12.82 6.60 10.25
CA THR A 89 -11.76 5.95 11.03
C THR A 89 -12.29 5.44 12.36
N ALA A 90 -13.03 6.26 13.10
CA ALA A 90 -13.66 5.85 14.35
C ALA A 90 -14.67 4.72 14.13
N THR A 91 -15.50 4.80 13.09
CA THR A 91 -16.51 3.78 12.74
C THR A 91 -15.87 2.41 12.48
N VAL A 92 -14.71 2.38 11.79
CA VAL A 92 -13.92 1.17 11.60
C VAL A 92 -13.45 0.64 12.95
N LEU A 93 -12.70 1.45 13.70
CA LEU A 93 -12.10 1.04 14.97
C LEU A 93 -13.12 0.60 16.03
N GLY A 94 -14.31 1.19 16.01
CA GLY A 94 -15.40 0.81 16.90
C GLY A 94 -16.36 -0.26 16.36
N GLY A 95 -16.16 -0.74 15.13
CA GLY A 95 -16.98 -1.78 14.49
C GLY A 95 -18.45 -1.40 14.26
N ARG A 96 -18.83 -0.13 14.45
CA ARG A 96 -20.20 0.36 14.38
C ARG A 96 -20.24 1.87 14.15
N ARG A 97 -21.39 2.39 13.70
CA ARG A 97 -21.60 3.84 13.57
C ARG A 97 -21.55 4.54 14.93
N ARG A 98 -20.93 5.73 14.95
CA ARG A 98 -20.81 6.62 16.12
C ARG A 98 -20.27 5.94 17.40
N PRO A 99 -19.15 5.20 17.31
CA PRO A 99 -18.61 4.51 18.46
C PRO A 99 -18.06 5.48 19.51
N THR A 100 -17.78 4.95 20.70
CA THR A 100 -17.23 5.66 21.86
C THR A 100 -16.02 4.94 22.46
N ALA A 101 -15.59 3.85 21.84
CA ALA A 101 -14.48 3.01 22.26
C ALA A 101 -14.01 2.19 21.06
N VAL A 102 -12.72 1.84 21.07
CA VAL A 102 -12.13 0.90 20.11
C VAL A 102 -12.54 -0.53 20.48
N GLN A 103 -12.79 -1.34 19.47
CA GLN A 103 -13.15 -2.75 19.62
C GLN A 103 -11.93 -3.66 19.50
N PRO A 104 -11.60 -4.50 20.51
CA PRO A 104 -10.44 -5.38 20.48
C PRO A 104 -10.40 -6.34 19.28
N GLU A 105 -11.56 -6.85 18.85
CA GLU A 105 -11.67 -7.74 17.70
C GLU A 105 -11.28 -7.05 16.38
N VAL A 106 -11.55 -5.74 16.26
CA VAL A 106 -11.12 -4.94 15.11
C VAL A 106 -9.60 -4.77 15.13
N VAL A 107 -9.03 -4.50 16.31
CA VAL A 107 -7.58 -4.35 16.49
C VAL A 107 -6.85 -5.64 16.12
N ALA A 108 -7.32 -6.79 16.60
CA ALA A 108 -6.75 -8.10 16.27
C ALA A 108 -6.81 -8.39 14.76
N ALA A 109 -7.89 -8.03 14.08
CA ALA A 109 -8.01 -8.17 12.63
C ALA A 109 -7.02 -7.28 11.86
N LEU A 110 -6.80 -6.05 12.33
CA LEU A 110 -5.81 -5.15 11.75
C LEU A 110 -4.38 -5.67 11.95
N GLU A 111 -4.09 -6.25 13.12
CA GLU A 111 -2.80 -6.88 13.46
C GLU A 111 -2.52 -8.11 12.60
N ASP A 112 -3.49 -9.00 12.41
CA ASP A 112 -3.37 -10.18 11.53
C ASP A 112 -3.04 -9.76 10.08
N ALA A 113 -3.68 -8.69 9.61
CA ALA A 113 -3.39 -8.12 8.30
C ALA A 113 -1.97 -7.56 8.20
N VAL A 114 -1.44 -6.92 9.26
CA VAL A 114 -0.05 -6.44 9.32
C VAL A 114 0.93 -7.61 9.26
N GLY A 115 0.69 -8.67 10.04
CA GLY A 115 1.50 -9.89 10.03
C GLY A 115 1.59 -10.47 8.62
N THR A 116 0.43 -10.69 7.99
CA THR A 116 0.37 -11.19 6.61
C THR A 116 1.06 -10.26 5.61
N ALA A 117 0.84 -8.95 5.70
CA ALA A 117 1.47 -7.99 4.80
C ALA A 117 2.99 -7.99 4.94
N ARG A 118 3.53 -8.12 6.16
CA ARG A 118 4.99 -8.12 6.42
C ARG A 118 5.65 -9.46 6.12
N ASP A 119 4.98 -10.57 6.41
CA ASP A 119 5.55 -11.91 6.21
C ASP A 119 5.68 -12.26 4.73
N VAL A 120 4.70 -11.87 3.91
CA VAL A 120 4.72 -12.20 2.47
C VAL A 120 5.53 -11.18 1.67
N THR A 121 5.77 -9.98 2.21
CA THR A 121 6.63 -8.97 1.58
C THR A 121 8.06 -8.95 2.12
N ALA A 122 8.35 -9.70 3.18
CA ALA A 122 9.71 -9.96 3.61
C ALA A 122 10.48 -10.59 2.43
N PRO A 123 11.65 -10.05 2.04
CA PRO A 123 12.47 -10.72 1.06
C PRO A 123 12.74 -12.12 1.61
N THR A 124 12.50 -13.14 0.79
CA THR A 124 12.98 -14.50 1.07
C THR A 124 14.49 -14.40 1.23
N ALA A 125 14.95 -14.24 2.46
CA ALA A 125 16.35 -14.12 2.81
C ALA A 125 16.97 -15.51 2.64
N SER A 126 17.36 -15.86 1.42
CA SER A 126 18.40 -16.84 1.11
C SER A 126 18.72 -16.84 -0.39
N VAL A 127 19.42 -15.78 -0.83
CA VAL A 127 20.59 -16.04 -1.68
C VAL A 127 21.78 -15.94 -0.75
N ARG A 128 22.16 -17.11 -0.20
CA ARG A 128 23.35 -17.28 0.62
C ARG A 128 24.52 -16.68 -0.16
N ALA A 129 25.17 -15.66 0.40
CA ALA A 129 26.45 -15.20 -0.10
C ALA A 129 27.39 -16.40 -0.15
N ALA A 130 27.66 -16.88 -1.36
CA ALA A 130 28.72 -17.84 -1.59
C ALA A 130 30.02 -17.11 -1.32
N THR A 131 30.54 -17.30 -0.10
CA THR A 131 31.95 -17.13 0.18
C THR A 131 32.73 -17.92 -0.87
N ALA A 132 33.53 -17.21 -1.64
CA ALA A 132 34.45 -17.80 -2.61
C ALA A 132 35.44 -18.71 -1.90
N PRO A 133 35.64 -19.96 -2.35
CA PRO A 133 36.89 -20.65 -2.16
C PRO A 133 37.77 -20.42 -3.39
N THR A 134 39.01 -20.04 -3.12
CA THR A 134 40.11 -19.89 -4.08
C THR A 134 40.42 -21.22 -4.77
N ALA A 135 40.55 -21.17 -6.09
CA ALA A 135 41.25 -22.04 -7.06
C ALA A 135 41.56 -23.52 -6.71
N GLY A 136 41.15 -24.43 -7.62
CA GLY A 136 41.73 -25.78 -7.74
C GLY A 136 41.06 -26.72 -8.77
N ALA A 137 41.57 -26.69 -10.01
CA ALA A 137 41.64 -27.77 -11.02
C ALA A 137 40.41 -28.61 -11.48
N ALA A 138 40.13 -28.48 -12.79
CA ALA A 138 39.61 -29.40 -13.81
C ALA A 138 39.09 -30.83 -13.46
N SER A 139 37.89 -31.19 -13.96
CA SER A 139 37.69 -32.27 -14.97
C SER A 139 36.20 -32.49 -15.36
N ALA A 140 36.00 -32.67 -16.67
CA ALA A 140 34.93 -33.27 -17.49
C ALA A 140 33.49 -33.56 -16.97
N ALA A 141 32.53 -32.94 -17.68
CA ALA A 141 31.30 -33.47 -18.28
C ALA A 141 30.38 -34.44 -17.50
N THR A 142 29.11 -34.02 -17.33
CA THR A 142 27.93 -34.63 -17.98
C THR A 142 26.75 -33.65 -17.86
N GLY A 143 26.16 -33.30 -19.00
CA GLY A 143 25.02 -32.40 -19.08
C GLY A 143 23.76 -33.01 -18.47
N SER A 144 23.10 -32.24 -17.60
CA SER A 144 21.66 -32.36 -17.38
C SER A 144 21.08 -30.95 -17.46
N ALA A 145 20.46 -30.66 -18.60
CA ALA A 145 19.78 -29.41 -18.84
C ALA A 145 18.49 -29.36 -17.99
N VAL A 146 18.62 -28.93 -16.74
CA VAL A 146 17.50 -28.36 -16.01
C VAL A 146 17.19 -27.04 -16.69
N ARG A 147 16.08 -27.00 -17.44
CA ARG A 147 15.49 -25.77 -17.93
C ARG A 147 15.22 -24.87 -16.73
N SER A 148 16.04 -23.85 -16.55
CA SER A 148 15.75 -22.72 -15.67
C SER A 148 14.55 -21.98 -16.23
N THR A 149 13.36 -22.29 -15.74
CA THR A 149 12.17 -21.48 -15.93
C THR A 149 12.43 -20.12 -15.26
N PRO A 150 12.28 -18.97 -15.93
CA PRO A 150 12.38 -17.70 -15.25
C PRO A 150 11.13 -17.53 -14.40
N ALA A 151 11.23 -17.80 -13.09
CA ALA A 151 10.17 -17.51 -12.15
C ALA A 151 9.87 -16.01 -12.19
N GLY A 152 8.68 -15.66 -12.68
CA GLY A 152 8.19 -14.30 -12.76
C GLY A 152 8.07 -13.71 -11.36
N HIS A 153 9.00 -12.84 -11.00
CA HIS A 153 8.96 -12.09 -9.75
C HIS A 153 7.75 -11.14 -9.66
N GLY A 154 7.03 -10.93 -10.77
CA GLY A 154 5.76 -10.21 -10.81
C GLY A 154 4.71 -10.84 -9.91
N GLY A 155 4.45 -12.15 -10.07
CA GLY A 155 3.36 -12.85 -9.38
C GLY A 155 3.52 -12.91 -7.86
N VAL A 156 4.75 -12.91 -7.34
CA VAL A 156 5.00 -13.02 -5.88
C VAL A 156 4.49 -11.78 -5.14
N ALA A 157 4.69 -10.58 -5.70
CA ALA A 157 4.21 -9.34 -5.09
C ALA A 157 2.68 -9.24 -5.15
N GLY A 158 2.06 -9.61 -6.27
CA GLY A 158 0.60 -9.71 -6.38
C GLY A 158 0.01 -10.78 -5.46
N ASP A 159 0.70 -11.90 -5.26
CA ASP A 159 0.30 -12.96 -4.34
C ASP A 159 0.28 -12.49 -2.88
N ALA A 160 1.32 -11.74 -2.48
CA ALA A 160 1.43 -11.12 -1.17
C ALA A 160 0.29 -10.13 -0.91
N ALA A 161 0.12 -9.18 -1.83
CA ALA A 161 -0.89 -8.14 -1.75
C ALA A 161 -2.30 -8.73 -1.71
N ARG A 162 -2.58 -9.73 -2.55
CA ARG A 162 -3.86 -10.45 -2.57
C ARG A 162 -4.13 -11.18 -1.26
N SER A 163 -3.13 -11.86 -0.70
CA SER A 163 -3.29 -12.63 0.53
C SER A 163 -3.60 -11.71 1.72
N ALA A 164 -2.85 -10.61 1.87
CA ALA A 164 -3.10 -9.62 2.91
C ALA A 164 -4.47 -8.94 2.74
N HIS A 165 -4.85 -8.60 1.50
CA HIS A 165 -6.18 -8.05 1.19
C HIS A 165 -7.31 -9.05 1.50
N ARG A 166 -7.11 -10.34 1.21
CA ARG A 166 -8.11 -11.37 1.49
C ARG A 166 -8.37 -11.50 2.99
N ARG A 167 -7.32 -11.53 3.82
CA ARG A 167 -7.44 -11.63 5.28
C ARG A 167 -8.33 -10.57 5.88
N ILE A 168 -8.06 -9.30 5.57
CA ILE A 168 -8.85 -8.20 6.14
C ILE A 168 -10.31 -8.16 5.62
N VAL A 169 -10.56 -8.58 4.38
CA VAL A 169 -11.92 -8.72 3.83
C VAL A 169 -12.70 -9.84 4.53
N GLU A 170 -12.04 -10.95 4.88
CA GLU A 170 -12.66 -12.07 5.63
C GLU A 170 -13.19 -11.62 7.00
N HIS A 171 -12.52 -10.65 7.64
CA HIS A 171 -12.99 -10.05 8.90
C HIS A 171 -14.22 -9.13 8.76
N ARG A 172 -14.59 -8.72 7.53
CA ARG A 172 -15.78 -7.89 7.25
C ARG A 172 -15.88 -6.64 8.13
N LEU A 173 -14.77 -5.94 8.31
CA LEU A 173 -14.69 -4.76 9.19
C LEU A 173 -15.69 -3.67 8.77
N HIS A 174 -16.59 -3.32 9.68
CA HIS A 174 -17.63 -2.34 9.42
C HIS A 174 -17.06 -0.97 9.07
N GLY A 175 -17.52 -0.36 7.98
CA GLY A 175 -17.12 0.99 7.58
C GLY A 175 -15.73 1.10 6.94
N LEU A 176 -14.98 -0.01 6.81
CA LEU A 176 -13.69 0.00 6.13
C LEU A 176 -13.91 -0.05 4.62
N ALA A 177 -13.76 1.11 3.97
CA ALA A 177 -13.83 1.18 2.52
C ALA A 177 -12.56 0.59 1.87
N PRO A 178 -12.62 0.05 0.65
CA PRO A 178 -11.47 -0.58 -0.01
C PRO A 178 -10.24 0.32 -0.19
N ALA A 179 -10.44 1.62 -0.42
CA ALA A 179 -9.33 2.59 -0.46
C ALA A 179 -8.60 2.69 0.90
N GLY A 180 -9.34 2.71 2.01
CA GLY A 180 -8.76 2.73 3.36
C GLY A 180 -8.06 1.42 3.71
N LEU A 181 -8.63 0.30 3.27
CA LEU A 181 -8.01 -1.02 3.39
C LEU A 181 -6.63 -1.05 2.70
N THR A 182 -6.56 -0.66 1.43
CA THR A 182 -5.28 -0.70 0.70
C THR A 182 -4.28 0.35 1.21
N ALA A 183 -4.74 1.50 1.72
CA ALA A 183 -3.89 2.45 2.45
C ALA A 183 -3.32 1.85 3.74
N TRP A 184 -4.11 1.10 4.50
CA TRP A 184 -3.60 0.38 5.68
C TRP A 184 -2.52 -0.62 5.31
N LEU A 185 -2.77 -1.47 4.29
CA LEU A 185 -1.78 -2.45 3.83
C LEU A 185 -0.50 -1.79 3.30
N HIS A 186 -0.64 -0.67 2.59
CA HIS A 186 0.49 0.11 2.09
C HIS A 186 1.42 0.52 3.23
N PHE A 187 0.91 1.19 4.26
CA PHE A 187 1.76 1.67 5.35
C PHE A 187 2.22 0.54 6.29
N ALA A 188 1.43 -0.51 6.47
CA ALA A 188 1.84 -1.70 7.22
C ALA A 188 3.06 -2.40 6.60
N SER A 189 3.11 -2.45 5.26
CA SER A 189 4.21 -3.04 4.48
C SER A 189 5.39 -2.10 4.28
N ALA A 190 5.20 -0.78 4.21
CA ALA A 190 6.25 0.20 3.89
C ALA A 190 7.50 0.17 4.81
N ARG A 191 7.37 -0.13 6.12
CA ARG A 191 8.50 -0.21 7.08
C ARG A 191 9.43 1.02 7.05
N ARG A 192 8.84 2.23 7.12
CA ARG A 192 9.47 3.57 6.97
C ARG A 192 9.82 4.02 5.56
N ASP A 193 9.87 3.15 4.56
CA ASP A 193 10.08 3.59 3.17
C ASP A 193 8.82 3.27 2.34
N PRO A 194 7.95 4.26 2.10
CA PRO A 194 6.70 4.04 1.36
C PRO A 194 6.95 3.66 -0.10
N TYR A 195 8.15 3.90 -0.64
CA TYR A 195 8.46 3.61 -2.04
C TYR A 195 9.31 2.35 -2.21
N ALA A 196 9.57 1.62 -1.12
CA ALA A 196 10.36 0.40 -1.16
C ALA A 196 9.72 -0.68 -2.05
N PRO A 197 10.52 -1.60 -2.62
CA PRO A 197 10.00 -2.67 -3.50
C PRO A 197 8.95 -3.58 -2.83
N HIS A 198 8.99 -3.70 -1.50
CA HIS A 198 8.09 -4.54 -0.72
C HIS A 198 6.81 -3.80 -0.28
N ALA A 199 6.74 -2.48 -0.47
CA ALA A 199 5.54 -1.70 -0.14
C ALA A 199 4.45 -1.96 -1.19
N VAL A 200 3.24 -2.29 -0.74
CA VAL A 200 2.11 -2.51 -1.65
C VAL A 200 1.45 -1.19 -2.05
N PRO A 201 1.02 -0.99 -3.31
CA PRO A 201 0.42 0.27 -3.77
C PRO A 201 -1.02 0.43 -3.30
N VAL A 202 -1.48 1.68 -3.20
CA VAL A 202 -2.87 2.00 -2.82
C VAL A 202 -3.78 1.94 -4.04
N LEU A 203 -5.00 1.41 -3.89
CA LEU A 203 -6.02 1.38 -4.93
C LEU A 203 -7.29 2.07 -4.42
N ASP A 204 -7.55 3.27 -4.93
CA ASP A 204 -8.79 4.01 -4.68
C ASP A 204 -9.61 4.18 -5.97
N ASP A 205 -10.73 4.89 -5.84
CA ASP A 205 -11.71 5.04 -6.91
C ASP A 205 -11.15 5.79 -8.12
N ASP A 206 -10.30 6.78 -7.89
CA ASP A 206 -9.67 7.57 -8.94
C ASP A 206 -8.65 6.76 -9.74
N VAL A 207 -7.74 6.06 -9.05
CA VAL A 207 -6.78 5.16 -9.70
C VAL A 207 -7.51 4.04 -10.43
N ARG A 208 -8.54 3.44 -9.81
CA ARG A 208 -9.35 2.39 -10.44
C ARG A 208 -10.07 2.89 -11.69
N GLY A 209 -10.64 4.08 -11.63
CA GLY A 209 -11.31 4.74 -12.75
C GLY A 209 -10.36 5.02 -13.91
N TRP A 210 -9.15 5.49 -13.62
CA TRP A 210 -8.10 5.66 -14.63
C TRP A 210 -7.68 4.34 -15.27
N LEU A 211 -7.44 3.29 -14.47
CA LEU A 211 -7.05 1.98 -14.98
C LEU A 211 -8.09 1.38 -15.94
N ALA A 212 -9.38 1.56 -15.64
CA ALA A 212 -10.46 1.09 -16.49
C ALA A 212 -10.53 1.87 -17.82
N ARG A 213 -10.36 3.20 -17.78
CA ARG A 213 -10.49 4.07 -18.96
C ARG A 213 -9.25 4.06 -19.85
N ASP A 214 -8.06 4.15 -19.26
CA ASP A 214 -6.82 4.46 -19.95
C ASP A 214 -5.89 3.24 -20.13
N ALA A 215 -6.16 2.14 -19.42
CA ALA A 215 -5.25 0.99 -19.38
C ALA A 215 -5.91 -0.38 -19.58
N ASP A 216 -7.18 -0.40 -20.02
CA ASP A 216 -7.98 -1.62 -20.26
C ASP A 216 -7.87 -2.62 -19.08
N LEU A 217 -7.95 -2.09 -17.87
CA LEU A 217 -7.87 -2.85 -16.63
C LEU A 217 -9.05 -2.50 -15.73
N PRO A 218 -10.27 -2.98 -16.05
CA PRO A 218 -11.39 -2.88 -15.13
C PRO A 218 -11.14 -3.79 -13.92
N LEU A 219 -11.32 -3.23 -12.72
CA LEU A 219 -11.15 -3.90 -11.45
C LEU A 219 -12.42 -3.72 -10.62
N ARG A 220 -12.85 -4.76 -9.91
CA ARG A 220 -13.96 -4.70 -8.97
C ARG A 220 -13.46 -4.17 -7.64
N ASP A 221 -14.30 -3.36 -7.02
CA ASP A 221 -13.97 -2.77 -5.73
C ASP A 221 -13.95 -3.81 -4.61
N GLY A 222 -12.95 -3.75 -3.73
CA GLY A 222 -12.78 -4.67 -2.61
C GLY A 222 -12.55 -6.15 -2.98
N HIS A 223 -12.25 -6.50 -4.23
CA HIS A 223 -12.01 -7.88 -4.63
C HIS A 223 -10.52 -8.25 -4.54
N PRO A 224 -10.11 -9.23 -3.69
CA PRO A 224 -8.70 -9.54 -3.46
C PRO A 224 -7.94 -9.92 -4.74
N ASP A 225 -8.54 -10.73 -5.61
CA ASP A 225 -7.87 -11.17 -6.85
C ASP A 225 -7.63 -10.02 -7.82
N ASP A 226 -8.53 -9.01 -7.84
CA ASP A 226 -8.41 -7.85 -8.70
C ASP A 226 -7.32 -6.91 -8.13
N TYR A 227 -7.21 -6.81 -6.79
CA TYR A 227 -6.09 -6.11 -6.16
C TYR A 227 -4.74 -6.77 -6.45
N GLY A 228 -4.65 -8.11 -6.42
CA GLY A 228 -3.45 -8.84 -6.83
C GLY A 228 -3.07 -8.54 -8.30
N ARG A 229 -4.04 -8.61 -9.21
CA ARG A 229 -3.85 -8.29 -10.64
C ARG A 229 -3.38 -6.85 -10.85
N TYR A 230 -3.89 -5.92 -10.05
CA TYR A 230 -3.44 -4.53 -10.04
C TYR A 230 -1.97 -4.41 -9.67
N VAL A 231 -1.54 -5.04 -8.58
CA VAL A 231 -0.13 -5.02 -8.14
C VAL A 231 0.78 -5.65 -9.20
N ASP A 232 0.42 -6.81 -9.75
CA ASP A 232 1.17 -7.48 -10.83
C ASP A 232 1.33 -6.58 -12.05
N ARG A 233 0.27 -5.82 -12.38
CA ARG A 233 0.30 -4.87 -13.51
C ARG A 233 1.32 -3.77 -13.25
N LEU A 234 1.30 -3.16 -12.06
CA LEU A 234 2.22 -2.08 -11.71
C LEU A 234 3.67 -2.56 -11.65
N VAL A 235 3.93 -3.76 -11.12
CA VAL A 235 5.27 -4.39 -11.18
C VAL A 235 5.73 -4.54 -12.63
N THR A 236 4.85 -5.06 -13.49
CA THR A 236 5.17 -5.28 -14.91
C THR A 236 5.48 -3.98 -15.64
N TRP A 237 4.70 -2.93 -15.39
CA TRP A 237 4.91 -1.62 -16.00
C TRP A 237 6.15 -0.90 -15.46
N GLY A 238 6.45 -1.04 -14.17
CA GLY A 238 7.58 -0.34 -13.54
C GLY A 238 8.94 -0.95 -13.85
N ARG A 239 9.00 -2.28 -14.07
CA ARG A 239 10.25 -3.03 -14.24
C ARG A 239 11.21 -2.47 -15.30
N PRO A 240 10.77 -2.11 -16.53
CA PRO A 240 11.67 -1.57 -17.55
C PRO A 240 12.30 -0.22 -17.17
N PHE A 241 11.72 0.50 -16.21
CA PHE A 241 12.14 1.84 -15.79
C PHE A 241 12.80 1.84 -14.40
N GLY A 242 12.99 0.67 -13.79
CA GLY A 242 13.50 0.57 -12.41
C GLY A 242 12.55 1.19 -11.37
N ARG A 243 11.24 1.19 -11.64
CA ARG A 243 10.22 1.77 -10.76
C ARG A 243 9.57 0.72 -9.88
N THR A 244 9.34 1.05 -8.62
CA THR A 244 8.55 0.21 -7.71
C THR A 244 7.05 0.34 -8.00
N PRO A 245 6.21 -0.62 -7.61
CA PRO A 245 4.76 -0.54 -7.86
C PRO A 245 4.14 0.75 -7.30
N VAL A 246 4.57 1.19 -6.11
CA VAL A 246 4.11 2.44 -5.50
C VAL A 246 4.52 3.66 -6.33
N GLN A 247 5.71 3.68 -6.90
CA GLN A 247 6.13 4.78 -7.78
C GLN A 247 5.27 4.85 -9.05
N VAL A 248 4.92 3.69 -9.64
CA VAL A 248 4.00 3.65 -10.79
C VAL A 248 2.61 4.13 -10.40
N GLU A 249 2.08 3.70 -9.24
CA GLU A 249 0.80 4.19 -8.69
C GLU A 249 0.81 5.72 -8.50
N SER A 250 1.86 6.27 -7.91
CA SER A 250 2.02 7.73 -7.76
C SER A 250 2.03 8.44 -9.11
N SER A 251 2.67 7.90 -10.14
CA SER A 251 2.61 8.46 -11.50
C SER A 251 1.20 8.40 -12.10
N VAL A 252 0.44 7.34 -11.85
CA VAL A 252 -0.98 7.26 -12.24
C VAL A 252 -1.79 8.36 -11.54
N ARG A 253 -1.58 8.59 -10.24
CA ARG A 253 -2.23 9.68 -9.51
C ARG A 253 -1.91 11.06 -10.07
N THR A 254 -0.68 11.29 -10.52
CA THR A 254 -0.32 12.54 -11.22
C THR A 254 -1.16 12.74 -12.47
N LEU A 255 -1.42 11.67 -13.24
CA LEU A 255 -2.29 11.74 -14.42
C LEU A 255 -3.75 12.00 -14.05
N VAL A 256 -4.27 11.37 -13.00
CA VAL A 256 -5.62 11.62 -12.48
C VAL A 256 -5.77 13.10 -12.10
N ALA A 257 -4.82 13.63 -11.33
CA ALA A 257 -4.86 15.03 -10.86
C ALA A 257 -4.84 16.01 -12.05
N ALA A 258 -3.99 15.77 -13.05
CA ALA A 258 -3.91 16.60 -14.25
C ALA A 258 -5.21 16.56 -15.08
N ALA A 259 -5.88 15.41 -15.16
CA ALA A 259 -7.17 15.28 -15.86
C ALA A 259 -8.30 16.05 -15.15
N GLY A 260 -8.29 16.07 -13.81
CA GLY A 260 -9.29 16.82 -13.02
C GLY A 260 -9.15 18.34 -13.15
N THR A 261 -7.93 18.86 -13.32
CA THR A 261 -7.70 20.30 -13.52
C THR A 261 -8.09 20.83 -14.91
N GLY A 262 -8.32 19.94 -15.88
CA GLY A 262 -8.65 20.30 -17.26
C GLY A 262 -10.15 20.46 -17.56
N SER A 263 -11.04 20.18 -16.60
CA SER A 263 -12.50 20.29 -16.78
C SER A 263 -13.10 21.62 -16.31
N ASP A 264 -12.30 22.54 -15.75
CA ASP A 264 -12.71 23.88 -15.30
C ASP A 264 -12.17 25.01 -16.22
N SER A 265 -12.05 24.75 -17.54
CA SER A 265 -11.63 25.77 -18.53
C SER A 265 -12.59 25.87 -19.70
#